data_AF-A0A522B5B3-F1
#
_entry.id   AF-A0A522B5B3-F1
#
_cell.length_a   1.000
_cell.length_b   1.000
_cell.length_c   1.000
_cell.angle_alpha   90.00
_cell.angle_beta   90.00
_cell.angle_gamma   90.00
#
_symmetry.space_group_name_H-M   'P 1'
#
loop_
_entity.id
_entity.type
_entity.pdbx_description
1 polymer ?
#
loop_
_entity_poly.entity_id
_entity_poly.type
_entity_poly.pdbx_seq_one_letter_code
_entity_poly.pdbx_strand_id
1 'polypeptide(L)'
;MVVKRKKAQRKGRAHLKVVRPQYTLCYGMRLDSGTAPEQAHPHVPVSLPDGTQGEMSLHVINGSVKEIRAHLLQSIDAFFEIYGNEKL
;
A
#
# COMPACT_ATOMS: atom_id res chain seq x y z
N MET A 1 24.55 60.89 19.64
CA MET A 1 23.54 59.89 19.21
C MET A 1 24.27 58.78 18.46
N VAL A 2 24.42 57.57 19.02
CA VAL A 2 25.05 56.44 18.31
C VAL A 2 24.10 55.25 18.39
N VAL A 3 23.44 54.94 17.29
CA VAL A 3 22.48 53.85 17.18
C VAL A 3 23.23 52.54 16.88
N LYS A 4 23.35 51.66 17.88
CA LYS A 4 23.86 50.30 17.68
C LYS A 4 22.81 49.44 16.98
N ARG A 5 23.05 49.10 15.71
CA ARG A 5 22.24 48.13 14.95
C ARG A 5 22.49 46.71 15.49
N LYS A 6 21.45 46.07 16.03
CA LYS A 6 21.48 44.64 16.40
C LYS A 6 21.49 43.79 15.12
N LYS A 7 22.50 42.94 14.96
CA LYS A 7 22.56 41.93 13.88
C LYS A 7 21.46 40.90 14.09
N ALA A 8 20.53 40.83 13.15
CA ALA A 8 19.50 39.80 13.12
C ALA A 8 20.15 38.43 12.86
N GLN A 9 19.95 37.51 13.80
CA GLN A 9 20.44 36.15 13.75
C GLN A 9 19.64 35.38 12.69
N ARG A 10 20.28 35.02 11.57
CA ARG A 10 19.68 34.20 10.52
C ARG A 10 19.37 32.81 11.09
N LYS A 11 18.08 32.54 11.34
CA LYS A 11 17.57 31.20 11.68
C LYS A 11 18.01 30.21 10.60
N GLY A 12 18.78 29.19 10.99
CA GLY A 12 19.21 28.12 10.10
C GLY A 12 18.00 27.44 9.47
N ARG A 13 18.07 27.22 8.15
CA ARG A 13 17.06 26.45 7.41
C ARG A 13 17.08 25.03 7.94
N ALA A 14 15.97 24.59 8.55
CA ALA A 14 15.82 23.21 8.97
C ALA A 14 15.96 22.29 7.74
N HIS A 15 16.90 21.34 7.79
CA HIS A 15 16.99 20.28 6.79
C HIS A 15 15.84 19.30 7.03
N LEU A 16 14.76 19.45 6.27
CA LEU A 16 13.70 18.46 6.20
C LEU A 16 14.26 17.20 5.54
N LYS A 17 14.33 16.11 6.32
CA LYS A 17 14.70 14.80 5.80
C LYS A 17 13.50 14.28 5.00
N VAL A 18 13.67 14.07 3.71
CA VAL A 18 12.66 13.41 2.88
C VAL A 18 12.51 11.98 3.41
N VAL A 19 11.37 11.68 4.01
CA VAL A 19 11.02 10.32 4.44
C VAL A 19 10.20 9.70 3.33
N ARG A 20 10.69 8.61 2.75
CA ARG A 20 9.92 7.83 1.79
C ARG A 20 8.79 7.10 2.53
N PRO A 21 7.54 7.12 2.01
CA PRO A 21 6.48 6.31 2.56
C PRO A 21 6.88 4.83 2.58
N GLN A 22 6.54 4.12 3.66
CA GLN A 22 6.70 2.68 3.75
C GLN A 22 5.32 2.04 3.74
N TYR A 23 5.15 1.00 2.95
CA TYR A 23 3.89 0.27 2.80
C TYR A 23 4.10 -1.20 3.19
N THR A 24 3.05 -1.80 3.75
CA THR A 24 2.97 -3.25 3.97
C THR A 24 1.82 -3.79 3.13
N LEU A 25 2.10 -4.78 2.29
CA LEU A 25 1.09 -5.52 1.54
C LEU A 25 0.82 -6.86 2.22
N CYS A 26 -0.40 -7.05 2.71
CA CYS A 26 -0.89 -8.36 3.15
C CYS A 26 -1.49 -9.09 1.94
N TYR A 27 -1.10 -10.34 1.71
CA TYR A 27 -1.58 -11.12 0.57
C TYR A 27 -1.63 -12.62 0.90
N GLY A 28 -2.69 -13.30 0.45
CA GLY A 28 -2.88 -14.74 0.64
C GLY A 28 -3.30 -15.42 -0.66
N MET A 29 -2.78 -16.64 -0.90
CA MET A 29 -3.14 -17.49 -2.04
C MET A 29 -3.48 -18.89 -1.56
N ARG A 30 -4.46 -19.48 -2.23
CA ARG A 30 -4.78 -20.89 -2.13
C ARG A 30 -5.29 -21.37 -3.49
N LEU A 31 -4.87 -22.58 -3.89
CA LEU A 31 -5.30 -23.20 -5.13
C LEU A 31 -5.93 -24.56 -4.78
N ASP A 32 -7.22 -24.69 -5.06
CA ASP A 32 -7.98 -25.93 -4.84
C ASP A 32 -8.44 -26.49 -6.20
N SER A 33 -8.77 -27.78 -6.24
CA SER A 33 -9.36 -28.40 -7.43
C SER A 33 -10.84 -28.02 -7.59
N GLY A 34 -11.26 -27.68 -8.81
CA GLY A 34 -12.65 -27.32 -9.14
C GLY A 34 -12.86 -25.81 -9.23
N THR A 35 -14.13 -25.38 -9.16
CA THR A 35 -14.51 -23.96 -9.14
C THR A 35 -15.14 -23.61 -7.80
N ALA A 36 -14.91 -22.39 -7.34
CA ALA A 36 -15.51 -21.84 -6.13
C ALA A 36 -16.52 -20.73 -6.47
N PRO A 37 -17.52 -20.48 -5.60
CA PRO A 37 -18.44 -19.36 -5.77
C PRO A 37 -17.69 -18.02 -5.78
N GLU A 38 -17.99 -17.15 -6.74
CA GLU A 38 -17.34 -15.84 -6.87
C GLU A 38 -18.06 -14.73 -6.10
N GLN A 39 -19.34 -14.91 -5.73
CA GLN A 39 -20.17 -13.82 -5.19
C GLN A 39 -19.96 -13.51 -3.70
N ALA A 40 -19.34 -14.42 -2.94
CA ALA A 40 -19.02 -14.19 -1.54
C ALA A 40 -17.51 -14.03 -1.43
N HIS A 41 -17.03 -12.80 -1.33
CA HIS A 41 -15.64 -12.52 -0.94
C HIS A 41 -15.55 -12.62 0.58
N PRO A 42 -15.00 -13.70 1.16
CA PRO A 42 -14.77 -13.71 2.59
C PRO A 42 -13.82 -12.57 2.96
N HIS A 43 -14.19 -11.84 4.01
CA HIS A 43 -13.31 -10.88 4.64
C HIS A 43 -12.54 -11.60 5.76
N VAL A 44 -11.24 -11.35 5.83
CA VAL A 44 -10.37 -11.90 6.87
C VAL A 44 -9.76 -10.76 7.68
N PRO A 45 -9.79 -10.85 9.03
CA PRO A 45 -9.15 -9.86 9.87
C PRO A 45 -7.63 -9.94 9.73
N VAL A 46 -6.97 -8.79 9.69
CA VAL A 46 -5.52 -8.65 9.61
C VAL A 46 -5.01 -7.65 10.64
N SER A 47 -3.91 -8.00 11.32
CA SER A 47 -3.23 -7.05 12.21
C SER A 47 -2.44 -6.02 11.38
N LEU A 48 -2.68 -4.75 11.66
CA LEU A 48 -2.00 -3.63 11.01
C LEU A 48 -0.72 -3.24 11.77
N PRO A 49 0.24 -2.55 11.12
CA PRO A 49 1.50 -2.16 11.76
C PRO A 49 1.37 -1.26 13.00
N ASP A 50 0.25 -0.56 13.15
CA ASP A 50 -0.08 0.27 14.31
C ASP A 50 -0.70 -0.52 15.48
N GLY A 51 -0.85 -1.85 15.32
CA GLY A 51 -1.46 -2.75 16.29
C GLY A 51 -2.99 -2.85 16.21
N THR A 52 -3.62 -2.09 15.31
CA THR A 52 -5.08 -2.19 15.07
C THR A 52 -5.44 -3.38 14.18
N GLN A 53 -6.74 -3.68 14.06
CA GLN A 53 -7.26 -4.70 13.15
C GLN A 53 -7.86 -4.02 11.92
N GLY A 54 -7.51 -4.54 10.74
CA GLY A 54 -8.15 -4.22 9.46
C GLY A 54 -8.82 -5.45 8.87
N GLU A 55 -9.52 -5.27 7.76
CA GLU A 55 -10.15 -6.36 7.00
C GLU A 55 -9.50 -6.47 5.61
N MET A 56 -9.23 -7.70 5.18
CA MET A 56 -8.74 -8.01 3.84
C MET A 56 -9.80 -8.83 3.09
N SER A 57 -10.21 -8.35 1.91
CA SER A 57 -11.11 -9.10 1.03
C SER A 57 -10.36 -10.19 0.28
N LEU A 58 -10.90 -11.41 0.27
CA LEU A 58 -10.36 -12.51 -0.54
C LEU A 58 -11.03 -12.57 -1.91
N HIS A 59 -10.21 -12.55 -2.97
CA HIS A 59 -10.67 -12.66 -4.36
C HIS A 59 -10.59 -14.11 -4.85
N VAL A 60 -11.63 -14.56 -5.56
CA VAL A 60 -11.68 -15.87 -6.21
C VAL A 60 -11.44 -15.69 -7.70
N ILE A 61 -10.54 -16.48 -8.27
CA ILE A 61 -10.29 -16.53 -9.71
C ILE A 61 -10.45 -17.99 -10.15
N ASN A 62 -11.49 -18.27 -10.93
CA ASN A 62 -11.73 -19.59 -11.49
C ASN A 62 -11.10 -19.69 -12.89
N GLY A 63 -10.57 -20.86 -13.25
CA GLY A 63 -10.04 -21.12 -14.59
C GLY A 63 -8.99 -22.22 -14.60
N SER A 64 -8.36 -22.41 -15.75
CA SER A 64 -7.12 -23.19 -15.84
C SER A 64 -5.98 -22.48 -15.11
N VAL A 65 -4.92 -23.23 -14.77
CA VAL A 65 -3.70 -22.67 -14.14
C VAL A 65 -3.13 -21.49 -14.95
N LYS A 66 -3.21 -21.55 -16.28
CA LYS A 66 -2.72 -20.49 -17.17
C LYS A 66 -3.56 -19.22 -17.06
N GLU A 67 -4.88 -19.36 -17.05
CA GLU A 67 -5.83 -18.24 -16.93
C GLU A 67 -5.75 -17.61 -15.55
N ILE A 68 -5.74 -18.43 -14.49
CA ILE A 68 -5.62 -17.97 -13.10
C ILE A 68 -4.36 -17.11 -12.94
N ARG A 69 -3.22 -17.58 -13.46
CA ARG A 69 -1.96 -16.83 -13.38
C ARG A 69 -2.03 -15.50 -14.13
N ALA A 70 -2.59 -15.50 -15.33
CA ALA A 70 -2.69 -14.30 -16.15
C ALA A 70 -3.57 -13.23 -15.46
N HIS A 71 -4.73 -13.64 -14.96
CA HIS A 71 -5.65 -12.76 -14.24
C HIS A 71 -5.05 -12.23 -12.94
N LEU A 72 -4.38 -13.09 -12.17
CA LEU A 72 -3.75 -12.68 -10.93
C LEU A 72 -2.69 -11.59 -11.15
N LEU A 73 -1.83 -11.77 -12.15
CA LEU A 73 -0.81 -10.76 -12.48
C LEU A 73 -1.45 -9.43 -12.88
N GLN A 74 -2.49 -9.49 -13.72
CA GLN A 74 -3.25 -8.29 -14.11
C GLN A 74 -3.88 -7.58 -12.89
N SER A 75 -4.43 -8.31 -11.93
CA SER A 75 -4.99 -7.73 -10.70
C SER A 75 -3.92 -7.05 -9.83
N ILE A 76 -2.72 -7.63 -9.75
CA ILE A 76 -1.59 -7.03 -9.01
C ILE A 76 -1.14 -5.73 -9.69
N ASP A 77 -0.97 -5.74 -11.01
CA ASP A 77 -0.58 -4.55 -11.77
C ASP A 77 -1.60 -3.43 -11.59
N ALA A 78 -2.89 -3.74 -11.75
CA ALA A 78 -3.98 -2.77 -11.56
C ALA A 78 -4.04 -2.22 -10.12
N PHE A 79 -3.78 -3.06 -9.11
CA PHE A 79 -3.73 -2.61 -7.72
C PHE A 79 -2.66 -1.53 -7.51
N PHE A 80 -1.45 -1.74 -8.03
CA PHE A 80 -0.39 -0.75 -7.89
C PHE A 80 -0.58 0.47 -8.81
N GLU A 81 -1.25 0.34 -9.95
CA GLU A 81 -1.65 1.50 -10.75
C GLU A 81 -2.60 2.43 -9.96
N ILE A 82 -3.52 1.85 -9.19
CA ILE A 82 -4.51 2.60 -8.40
C ILE A 82 -3.89 3.18 -7.10
N TYR A 83 -3.12 2.38 -6.36
CA TYR A 83 -2.66 2.72 -5.00
C TYR A 83 -1.17 3.02 -4.90
N GLY A 84 -0.36 2.59 -5.86
CA GLY A 84 1.09 2.78 -5.91
C GLY A 84 1.49 4.17 -6.35
N ASN A 85 0.92 5.20 -5.73
CA ASN A 85 1.13 6.59 -6.09
C ASN A 85 2.53 7.07 -5.65
N GLU A 86 3.57 6.60 -6.33
CA GLU A 86 4.88 7.26 -6.37
C GLU A 86 4.78 8.46 -7.33
N LYS A 87 4.09 9.53 -6.90
CA LYS A 87 4.31 10.83 -7.55
C LYS A 87 5.76 11.25 -7.26
N LEU A 88 6.62 11.06 -8.27
CA LEU A 88 7.98 11.61 -8.37
C LEU A 88 8.00 13.11 -8.07
#